data_AF-A0A1V5RZU9-F1
#
_entry.id   AF-A0A1V5RZU9-F1
#
_cell.length_a   1.000
_cell.length_b   1.000
_cell.length_c   1.000
_cell.angle_alpha   90.00
_cell.angle_beta   90.00
_cell.angle_gamma   90.00
#
_symmetry.space_group_name_H-M   'P 1'
#
loop_
_entity.id
_entity.type
_entity.pdbx_description
1 polymer ?
#
loop_
_entity_poly.entity_id
_entity_poly.type
_entity_poly.pdbx_seq_one_letter_code
_entity_poly.pdbx_strand_id
1 'polypeptide(L)'
;MSNSYKYIDNQYTYIDPDTGLLKNLLGITDAEVLLFVESGAVTKRLQELYENPIRINGIANLFQIHEYLFQDLYSWAGKRRMVEISKDGKQFFPIGNFDNALKFIDSLINEYYRISSADIKSIAQKLAEILDNINYLHPFREGNGRTQREFLRLLALEKGFHLNLNPPDNKNVYDRYMKGTVESDLDILTTLIFESLNSKDERKNGT
;
A
#
# COMPACT_ATOMS: atom_id res chain seq x y z
N MET A 1 6.80 18.87 -2.25
CA MET A 1 6.73 18.18 -3.55
C MET A 1 5.47 18.65 -4.24
N SER A 2 5.54 19.14 -5.48
CA SER A 2 4.34 19.50 -6.24
C SER A 2 3.43 18.26 -6.33
N ASN A 3 2.14 18.42 -6.02
CA ASN A 3 1.20 17.31 -6.02
C ASN A 3 0.90 16.95 -7.47
N SER A 4 1.70 16.04 -8.05
CA SER A 4 1.60 15.66 -9.47
C SER A 4 0.39 14.77 -9.80
N TYR A 5 -0.42 14.46 -8.79
CA TYR A 5 -1.67 13.74 -8.97
C TYR A 5 -2.77 14.64 -9.53
N LYS A 6 -3.51 14.11 -10.50
CA LYS A 6 -4.73 14.70 -11.05
C LYS A 6 -5.88 13.73 -10.88
N TYR A 7 -7.01 14.25 -10.41
CA TYR A 7 -8.23 13.51 -10.14
C TYR A 7 -9.35 14.04 -11.02
N ILE A 8 -10.12 13.15 -11.66
CA ILE A 8 -11.34 13.52 -12.38
C ILE A 8 -12.52 13.33 -11.42
N ASP A 9 -12.72 14.30 -10.52
CA ASP A 9 -13.74 14.29 -9.46
C ASP A 9 -14.68 15.51 -9.54
N ASN A 10 -15.46 15.61 -10.62
CA ASN A 10 -16.33 16.77 -10.87
C ASN A 10 -17.50 16.90 -9.87
N GLN A 11 -17.75 15.87 -9.06
CA GLN A 11 -18.87 15.81 -8.11
C GLN A 11 -18.43 16.00 -6.66
N TYR A 12 -17.15 16.35 -6.41
CA TYR A 12 -16.61 16.50 -5.06
C TYR A 12 -16.87 15.25 -4.21
N THR A 13 -16.66 14.08 -4.81
CA THR A 13 -16.95 12.78 -4.19
C THR A 13 -16.13 12.59 -2.93
N TYR A 14 -14.85 12.96 -2.98
CA TYR A 14 -13.90 12.79 -1.87
C TYR A 14 -13.46 14.10 -1.23
N ILE A 15 -13.61 15.22 -1.94
CA ILE A 15 -13.14 16.53 -1.50
C ILE A 15 -14.31 17.34 -0.96
N ASP A 16 -14.09 18.00 0.16
CA ASP A 16 -14.99 19.02 0.67
C ASP A 16 -14.77 20.32 -0.15
N PRO A 17 -15.80 20.83 -0.83
CA PRO A 17 -15.65 21.97 -1.74
C PRO A 17 -15.33 23.29 -1.02
N ASP A 18 -15.69 23.43 0.26
CA ASP A 18 -15.49 24.65 1.03
C ASP A 18 -14.04 24.75 1.53
N THR A 19 -13.45 23.61 1.91
CA THR A 19 -12.10 23.54 2.48
C THR A 19 -11.03 23.09 1.47
N GLY A 20 -11.43 22.39 0.41
CA GLY A 20 -10.50 21.73 -0.52
C GLY A 20 -9.81 20.50 0.06
N LEU A 21 -10.16 20.05 1.27
CA LEU A 21 -9.58 18.89 1.95
C LEU A 21 -10.38 17.61 1.66
N LEU A 22 -9.80 16.46 1.99
CA LEU A 22 -10.55 15.21 1.99
C LEU A 22 -11.67 15.26 3.03
N LYS A 23 -12.89 14.91 2.60
CA LYS A 23 -14.03 14.67 3.49
C LYS A 23 -13.62 13.62 4.52
N ASN A 24 -13.64 14.00 5.79
CA ASN A 24 -13.25 13.17 6.91
C ASN A 24 -14.36 13.12 7.98
N LEU A 25 -14.42 12.01 8.70
CA LEU A 25 -15.46 11.71 9.70
C LEU A 25 -15.43 12.65 10.91
N LEU A 26 -14.31 13.34 11.12
CA LEU A 26 -14.07 14.19 12.27
C LEU A 26 -14.39 15.67 11.99
N GLY A 27 -14.78 16.01 10.76
CA GLY A 27 -15.09 17.38 10.36
C GLY A 27 -13.89 18.33 10.43
N ILE A 28 -12.67 17.81 10.33
CA ILE A 28 -11.45 18.61 10.38
C ILE A 28 -11.32 19.41 9.08
N THR A 29 -11.17 20.73 9.22
CA THR A 29 -11.08 21.68 8.11
C THR A 29 -9.70 22.32 7.96
N ASP A 30 -8.74 21.97 8.82
CA ASP A 30 -7.34 22.43 8.75
C ASP A 30 -6.45 21.31 8.21
N ALA A 31 -5.61 21.64 7.23
CA ALA A 31 -4.81 20.65 6.50
C ALA A 31 -3.71 20.01 7.37
N GLU A 32 -3.07 20.80 8.24
CA GLU A 32 -1.99 20.30 9.10
C GLU A 32 -2.56 19.43 10.22
N VAL A 33 -3.69 19.85 10.80
CA VAL A 33 -4.41 19.05 11.80
C VAL A 33 -4.89 17.74 11.18
N LEU A 34 -5.46 17.76 9.97
CA LEU A 34 -5.91 16.55 9.29
C LEU A 34 -4.74 15.59 9.05
N LEU A 35 -3.61 16.08 8.56
CA LEU A 35 -2.41 15.27 8.33
C LEU A 35 -1.87 14.65 9.64
N PHE A 36 -1.82 15.44 10.71
CA PHE A 36 -1.35 14.97 12.02
C PHE A 36 -2.26 13.88 12.58
N VAL A 37 -3.58 14.12 12.56
CA VAL A 37 -4.59 13.18 13.06
C VAL A 37 -4.60 11.89 12.22
N GLU A 38 -4.55 12.00 10.89
CA GLU A 38 -4.47 10.83 10.00
C GLU A 38 -3.22 10.00 10.30
N SER A 39 -2.07 10.65 10.40
CA SER A 39 -0.80 9.97 10.66
C SER A 39 -0.84 9.23 12.00
N GLY A 40 -1.32 9.87 13.06
CA GLY A 40 -1.46 9.26 14.37
C GLY A 40 -2.42 8.07 14.39
N ALA A 41 -3.60 8.20 13.76
CA ALA A 41 -4.59 7.14 13.68
C ALA A 41 -4.03 5.93 12.90
N VAL A 42 -3.43 6.16 11.72
CA VAL A 42 -2.85 5.09 10.90
C VAL A 42 -1.68 4.40 11.63
N THR A 43 -0.81 5.14 12.31
CA THR A 43 0.28 4.55 13.09
C THR A 43 -0.23 3.62 14.19
N LYS A 44 -1.30 4.01 14.90
CA LYS A 44 -1.93 3.14 15.89
C LYS A 44 -2.47 1.85 15.26
N ARG A 45 -3.17 1.96 14.12
CA ARG A 45 -3.71 0.79 13.40
C ARG A 45 -2.63 -0.12 12.85
N LEU A 46 -1.52 0.44 12.38
CA LEU A 46 -0.34 -0.35 11.99
C LEU A 46 0.20 -1.14 13.18
N GLN A 47 0.37 -0.50 14.36
CA GLN A 47 0.83 -1.21 15.56
C GLN A 47 -0.08 -2.39 15.91
N GLU A 48 -1.41 -2.19 15.87
CA GLU A 48 -2.37 -3.27 16.10
C GLU A 48 -2.20 -4.44 15.09
N LEU A 49 -1.87 -4.16 13.83
CA LEU A 49 -1.56 -5.18 12.80
C LEU A 49 -0.18 -5.84 12.97
N TYR A 50 0.77 -5.19 13.64
CA TYR A 50 2.01 -5.85 14.04
C TYR A 50 1.75 -6.90 15.13
N GLU A 51 0.83 -6.62 16.05
CA GLU A 51 0.45 -7.52 17.14
C GLU A 51 -0.49 -8.63 16.66
N ASN A 52 -1.48 -8.28 15.84
CA ASN A 52 -2.53 -9.17 15.34
C ASN A 52 -2.61 -9.07 13.81
N PRO A 53 -1.70 -9.74 13.08
CA PRO A 53 -1.63 -9.63 11.62
C PRO A 53 -2.87 -10.20 10.94
N ILE A 54 -3.38 -9.48 9.93
CA ILE A 54 -4.38 -10.01 9.00
C ILE A 54 -3.70 -11.06 8.13
N ARG A 55 -4.30 -12.27 8.07
CA ARG A 55 -3.87 -13.31 7.12
C ARG A 55 -4.31 -12.92 5.71
N ILE A 56 -3.40 -13.06 4.76
CA ILE A 56 -3.66 -12.85 3.34
C ILE A 56 -4.15 -14.16 2.72
N ASN A 57 -5.24 -14.05 1.97
CA ASN A 57 -5.85 -15.14 1.20
C ASN A 57 -6.24 -14.66 -0.20
N GLY A 58 -6.11 -13.36 -0.49
CA GLY A 58 -6.29 -12.77 -1.80
C GLY A 58 -6.26 -11.24 -1.73
N ILE A 59 -6.52 -10.61 -2.88
CA ILE A 59 -6.52 -9.15 -3.04
C ILE A 59 -7.62 -8.48 -2.21
N ALA A 60 -8.68 -9.19 -1.82
CA ALA A 60 -9.70 -8.68 -0.90
C ALA A 60 -9.10 -8.19 0.44
N ASN A 61 -8.02 -8.82 0.92
CA ASN A 61 -7.36 -8.40 2.15
C ASN A 61 -6.65 -7.05 2.00
N LEU A 62 -6.27 -6.62 0.79
CA LEU A 62 -5.75 -5.26 0.55
C LEU A 62 -6.79 -4.20 0.92
N PHE A 63 -8.06 -4.45 0.58
CA PHE A 63 -9.18 -3.56 0.93
C PHE A 63 -9.47 -3.62 2.43
N GLN A 64 -9.40 -4.80 3.06
CA GLN A 64 -9.54 -4.93 4.52
C GLN A 64 -8.44 -4.20 5.28
N ILE A 65 -7.20 -4.26 4.80
CA ILE A 65 -6.09 -3.50 5.41
C ILE A 65 -6.35 -2.00 5.26
N HIS A 66 -6.74 -1.54 4.07
CA HIS A 66 -7.05 -0.13 3.89
C HIS A 66 -8.21 0.31 4.80
N GLU A 67 -9.27 -0.49 4.91
CA GLU A 67 -10.35 -0.23 5.87
C GLU A 67 -9.78 -0.09 7.28
N TYR A 68 -9.02 -1.09 7.73
CA TYR A 68 -8.46 -1.12 9.08
C TYR A 68 -7.59 0.09 9.39
N LEU A 69 -6.75 0.52 8.44
CA LEU A 69 -5.83 1.66 8.60
C LEU A 69 -6.56 3.02 8.63
N PHE A 70 -7.66 3.16 7.90
CA PHE A 70 -8.28 4.47 7.63
C PHE A 70 -9.72 4.62 8.13
N GLN A 71 -10.30 3.58 8.74
CA GLN A 71 -11.70 3.53 9.22
C GLN A 71 -12.07 4.67 10.17
N ASP A 72 -11.12 5.19 10.94
CA ASP A 72 -11.38 6.25 11.93
C ASP A 72 -11.51 7.64 11.28
N LEU A 73 -11.05 7.81 10.04
CA LEU A 73 -11.04 9.10 9.36
C LEU A 73 -11.92 9.17 8.11
N TYR A 74 -12.05 8.08 7.35
CA TYR A 74 -12.66 8.15 6.03
C TYR A 74 -13.83 7.17 5.90
N SER A 75 -15.01 7.70 5.59
CA SER A 75 -16.21 6.90 5.29
C SER A 75 -16.06 5.98 4.07
N TRP A 76 -15.02 6.19 3.27
CA TRP A 76 -14.64 5.41 2.10
C TRP A 76 -13.44 4.48 2.35
N ALA A 77 -12.96 4.36 3.59
CA ALA A 77 -11.93 3.39 3.92
C ALA A 77 -12.34 1.98 3.47
N GLY A 78 -11.43 1.27 2.80
CA GLY A 78 -11.67 -0.06 2.24
C GLY A 78 -12.47 -0.08 0.94
N LYS A 79 -12.92 1.07 0.43
CA LYS A 79 -13.70 1.14 -0.81
C LYS A 79 -12.80 1.44 -2.01
N ARG A 80 -13.16 0.86 -3.16
CA ARG A 80 -12.57 1.20 -4.46
C ARG A 80 -12.79 2.69 -4.74
N ARG A 81 -11.80 3.33 -5.35
CA ARG A 81 -11.98 4.68 -5.89
C ARG A 81 -13.05 4.69 -6.97
N MET A 82 -13.78 5.80 -7.04
CA MET A 82 -14.86 6.03 -8.00
C MET A 82 -14.49 7.10 -9.03
N VAL A 83 -13.25 7.58 -9.00
CA VAL A 83 -12.74 8.66 -9.85
C VAL A 83 -11.46 8.21 -10.52
N GLU A 84 -11.21 8.72 -11.72
CA GLU A 84 -9.96 8.46 -12.43
C GLU A 84 -8.81 9.27 -11.82
N ILE A 85 -7.65 8.63 -11.73
CA ILE A 85 -6.44 9.20 -11.16
C ILE A 85 -5.31 9.05 -12.17
N SER A 86 -4.53 10.11 -12.32
CA SER A 86 -3.24 10.08 -13.03
C SER A 86 -2.18 10.76 -12.19
N LYS A 87 -0.92 10.40 -12.43
CA LYS A 87 0.25 11.04 -11.82
C LYS A 87 1.25 11.36 -12.92
N ASP A 88 1.70 12.61 -12.98
CA ASP A 88 2.67 13.05 -14.01
C ASP A 88 2.21 12.73 -15.45
N GLY A 89 0.90 12.79 -15.70
CA GLY A 89 0.29 12.47 -16.99
C GLY A 89 0.12 10.97 -17.29
N LYS A 90 0.64 10.08 -16.44
CA LYS A 90 0.41 8.63 -16.53
C LYS A 90 -0.86 8.25 -15.79
N GLN A 91 -1.80 7.61 -16.47
CA GLN A 91 -3.05 7.13 -15.85
C GLN A 91 -2.79 5.85 -15.05
N PHE A 92 -3.42 5.73 -13.88
CA PHE A 92 -3.55 4.45 -13.19
C PHE A 92 -4.62 3.57 -13.86
N PHE A 93 -4.81 2.35 -13.36
CA PHE A 93 -5.72 1.39 -13.98
C PHE A 93 -7.17 1.90 -14.10
N PRO A 94 -7.82 1.88 -15.27
CA PRO A 94 -9.17 2.44 -15.43
C PRO A 94 -10.21 1.79 -14.49
N ILE A 95 -11.09 2.59 -13.88
CA ILE A 95 -12.04 2.10 -12.87
C ILE A 95 -13.01 1.04 -13.43
N GLY A 96 -13.37 1.16 -14.71
CA GLY A 96 -14.29 0.25 -15.38
C GLY A 96 -13.80 -1.19 -15.52
N ASN A 97 -12.50 -1.44 -15.32
CA ASN A 97 -11.88 -2.74 -15.53
C ASN A 97 -11.38 -3.41 -14.24
N PHE A 98 -11.66 -2.85 -13.06
CA PHE A 98 -11.07 -3.29 -11.78
C PHE A 98 -11.18 -4.80 -11.56
N ASP A 99 -12.32 -5.41 -11.86
CA ASP A 99 -12.52 -6.84 -11.61
C ASP A 99 -11.54 -7.74 -12.37
N ASN A 100 -11.07 -7.31 -13.55
CA ASN A 100 -10.04 -8.04 -14.29
C ASN A 100 -8.67 -7.94 -13.60
N ALA A 101 -8.31 -6.73 -13.15
CA ALA A 101 -7.06 -6.53 -12.42
C ALA A 101 -7.05 -7.29 -11.08
N LEU A 102 -8.16 -7.30 -10.36
CA LEU A 102 -8.28 -8.04 -9.10
C LEU A 102 -8.08 -9.54 -9.30
N LYS A 103 -8.73 -10.15 -10.31
CA LYS A 103 -8.53 -11.57 -10.65
C LYS A 103 -7.08 -11.88 -11.01
N PHE A 104 -6.42 -10.99 -11.75
CA PHE A 104 -5.01 -11.16 -12.11
C PHE A 104 -4.08 -11.08 -10.89
N ILE A 105 -4.29 -10.10 -10.00
CA ILE A 105 -3.49 -9.99 -8.79
C ILE A 105 -3.73 -11.20 -7.87
N ASP A 106 -4.96 -11.72 -7.79
CA ASP A 106 -5.23 -12.98 -7.10
C ASP A 106 -4.45 -14.17 -7.69
N SER A 107 -4.26 -14.25 -9.01
CA SER A 107 -3.41 -15.31 -9.58
C SER A 107 -1.95 -15.15 -9.17
N LEU A 108 -1.43 -13.93 -9.12
CA LEU A 108 -0.07 -13.66 -8.63
C LEU A 108 0.12 -14.06 -7.15
N ILE A 109 -0.89 -13.77 -6.32
CA ILE A 109 -0.89 -14.18 -4.90
C ILE A 109 -0.90 -15.72 -4.79
N ASN A 110 -1.70 -16.40 -5.61
CA ASN A 110 -1.72 -17.86 -5.63
C ASN A 110 -0.38 -18.47 -6.07
N GLU A 111 0.30 -17.85 -7.03
CA GLU A 111 1.66 -18.24 -7.43
C GLU A 111 2.68 -18.01 -6.32
N TYR A 112 2.60 -16.88 -5.61
CA TYR A 112 3.43 -16.57 -4.45
C TYR A 112 3.37 -17.67 -3.38
N TYR A 113 2.18 -18.18 -3.10
CA TYR A 113 2.02 -19.25 -2.11
C TYR A 113 2.72 -20.56 -2.50
N ARG A 114 2.93 -20.82 -3.79
CA ARG A 114 3.63 -22.01 -4.28
C ARG A 114 5.16 -21.93 -4.15
N ILE A 115 5.71 -20.73 -3.91
CA ILE A 115 7.16 -20.52 -3.75
C ILE A 115 7.60 -21.06 -2.38
N SER A 116 8.68 -21.84 -2.34
CA SER A 116 9.25 -22.32 -1.08
C SER A 116 9.76 -21.16 -0.22
N SER A 117 9.56 -21.22 1.10
CA SER A 117 10.16 -20.25 2.04
C SER A 117 11.69 -20.22 1.99
N ALA A 118 12.33 -21.27 1.47
CA ALA A 118 13.80 -21.30 1.29
C ALA A 118 14.28 -20.52 0.05
N ASP A 119 13.40 -20.21 -0.90
CA ASP A 119 13.75 -19.50 -2.13
C ASP A 119 13.49 -17.99 -1.99
N ILE A 120 14.36 -17.33 -1.21
CA ILE A 120 14.26 -15.90 -0.90
C ILE A 120 14.27 -15.04 -2.17
N LYS A 121 15.03 -15.46 -3.20
CA LYS A 121 15.12 -14.74 -4.47
C LYS A 121 13.78 -14.74 -5.20
N SER A 122 13.13 -15.90 -5.33
CA SER A 122 11.80 -15.97 -5.96
C SER A 122 10.72 -15.28 -5.13
N ILE A 123 10.82 -15.31 -3.79
CA ILE A 123 9.93 -14.54 -2.91
C ILE A 123 10.06 -13.04 -3.22
N ALA A 124 11.27 -12.49 -3.25
CA ALA A 124 11.50 -11.08 -3.52
C ALA A 124 10.98 -10.67 -4.91
N GLN A 125 11.26 -11.48 -5.93
CA GLN A 125 10.77 -11.26 -7.30
C GLN A 125 9.24 -11.22 -7.36
N LYS A 126 8.57 -12.20 -6.75
CA LYS A 126 7.10 -12.28 -6.79
C LYS A 126 6.44 -11.17 -5.95
N LEU A 127 7.04 -10.76 -4.84
CA LEU A 127 6.57 -9.58 -4.08
C LEU A 127 6.72 -8.28 -4.88
N ALA A 128 7.81 -8.12 -5.64
CA ALA A 128 7.99 -6.96 -6.53
C ALA A 128 6.93 -6.92 -7.62
N GLU A 129 6.62 -8.07 -8.25
CA GLU A 129 5.58 -8.18 -9.27
C GLU A 129 4.18 -7.88 -8.71
N ILE A 130 3.86 -8.41 -7.52
CA ILE A 130 2.60 -8.09 -6.83
C ILE A 130 2.52 -6.59 -6.53
N LEU A 131 3.60 -5.98 -6.02
CA LEU A 131 3.65 -4.56 -5.72
C LEU A 131 3.43 -3.69 -6.95
N ASP A 132 4.11 -3.97 -8.06
CA ASP A 132 3.99 -3.20 -9.29
C ASP A 132 2.54 -3.24 -9.82
N ASN A 133 1.90 -4.41 -9.80
CA ASN A 133 0.51 -4.56 -10.23
C ASN A 133 -0.49 -3.85 -9.30
N ILE A 134 -0.30 -3.93 -7.97
CA ILE A 134 -1.14 -3.18 -7.02
C ILE A 134 -0.91 -1.67 -7.16
N ASN A 135 0.32 -1.25 -7.43
CA ASN A 135 0.67 0.16 -7.64
C ASN A 135 0.02 0.71 -8.90
N TYR A 136 0.01 -0.07 -9.99
CA TYR A 136 -0.69 0.29 -11.22
C TYR A 136 -2.22 0.31 -11.03
N LEU A 137 -2.78 -0.67 -10.30
CA LEU A 137 -4.20 -0.69 -9.94
C LEU A 137 -4.63 0.59 -9.20
N HIS A 138 -3.81 1.00 -8.22
CA HIS A 138 -4.03 2.18 -7.39
C HIS A 138 -5.49 2.28 -6.89
N PRO A 139 -5.97 1.27 -6.13
CA PRO A 139 -7.40 1.04 -5.98
C PRO A 139 -8.12 2.05 -5.09
N PHE A 140 -7.41 2.88 -4.32
CA PHE A 140 -7.99 3.79 -3.33
C PHE A 140 -7.82 5.26 -3.74
N ARG A 141 -8.63 6.15 -3.15
CA ARG A 141 -8.51 7.60 -3.35
C ARG A 141 -7.22 8.16 -2.75
N GLU A 142 -6.86 7.73 -1.55
CA GLU A 142 -5.65 8.11 -0.83
C GLU A 142 -5.23 6.93 0.04
N GLY A 143 -3.97 6.86 0.49
CA GLY A 143 -3.51 5.79 1.38
C GLY A 143 -2.96 4.54 0.66
N ASN A 144 -2.88 4.55 -0.67
CA ASN A 144 -2.39 3.44 -1.48
C ASN A 144 -1.00 2.93 -1.02
N GLY A 145 0.00 3.82 -0.91
CA GLY A 145 1.36 3.42 -0.54
C GLY A 145 1.49 2.80 0.85
N ARG A 146 0.70 3.29 1.82
CA ARG A 146 0.69 2.74 3.19
C ARG A 146 0.08 1.34 3.21
N THR A 147 -1.02 1.16 2.49
CA THR A 147 -1.70 -0.13 2.35
C THR A 147 -0.84 -1.15 1.61
N GLN A 148 -0.17 -0.75 0.51
CA GLN A 148 0.73 -1.59 -0.28
C GLN A 148 1.88 -2.16 0.56
N ARG A 149 2.58 -1.30 1.31
CA ARG A 149 3.70 -1.73 2.16
C ARG A 149 3.25 -2.69 3.25
N GLU A 150 2.09 -2.43 3.87
CA GLU A 150 1.54 -3.31 4.90
C GLU A 150 1.10 -4.66 4.32
N PHE A 151 0.47 -4.66 3.14
CA PHE A 151 0.12 -5.90 2.43
C PHE A 151 1.35 -6.75 2.11
N LEU A 152 2.42 -6.14 1.60
CA LEU A 152 3.70 -6.83 1.34
C LEU A 152 4.35 -7.34 2.63
N ARG A 153 4.30 -6.56 3.72
CA ARG A 153 4.80 -6.97 5.03
C ARG A 153 4.09 -8.23 5.52
N LEU A 154 2.76 -8.28 5.40
CA LEU A 154 1.95 -9.42 5.82
C LEU A 154 2.21 -10.67 4.97
N LEU A 155 2.33 -10.53 3.64
CA LEU A 155 2.74 -11.65 2.77
C LEU A 155 4.12 -12.20 3.16
N ALA A 156 5.12 -11.33 3.33
CA ALA A 156 6.45 -11.73 3.78
C ALA A 156 6.42 -12.42 5.16
N LEU A 157 5.57 -11.92 6.07
CA LEU A 157 5.38 -12.47 7.41
C LEU A 157 4.90 -13.92 7.37
N GLU A 158 4.00 -14.27 6.43
CA GLU A 158 3.51 -15.64 6.25
C GLU A 158 4.57 -16.59 5.71
N LYS A 159 5.57 -16.09 4.98
CA LYS A 159 6.75 -16.87 4.57
C LYS A 159 7.84 -16.97 5.64
N GLY A 160 7.67 -16.29 6.78
CA GLY A 160 8.63 -16.32 7.89
C GLY A 160 9.64 -15.18 7.89
N PHE A 161 9.40 -14.13 7.10
CA PHE A 161 10.30 -12.99 6.98
C PHE A 161 9.70 -11.72 7.57
N HIS A 162 10.57 -10.81 8.02
CA HIS A 162 10.24 -9.42 8.23
C HIS A 162 10.62 -8.63 6.99
N LEU A 163 9.71 -7.79 6.52
CA LEU A 163 9.94 -6.85 5.43
C LEU A 163 9.62 -5.45 5.93
N ASN A 164 10.59 -4.53 5.86
CA ASN A 164 10.38 -3.14 6.21
C ASN A 164 10.70 -2.23 5.02
N LEU A 165 9.65 -1.66 4.43
CA LEU A 165 9.74 -0.68 3.34
C LEU A 165 9.31 0.72 3.78
N ASN A 166 9.19 0.97 5.10
CA ASN A 166 8.59 2.18 5.62
C ASN A 166 9.52 3.41 5.49
N PRO A 167 9.00 4.55 4.99
CA PRO A 167 9.79 5.76 4.79
C PRO A 167 10.48 6.33 6.03
N PRO A 168 9.82 6.41 7.21
CA PRO A 168 10.42 7.00 8.39
C PRO A 168 11.67 6.26 8.89
N ASP A 169 11.81 4.99 8.56
CA ASP A 169 12.86 4.13 9.12
C ASP A 169 14.16 4.22 8.32
N ASN A 170 14.06 4.38 6.98
CA ASN A 170 15.22 4.49 6.12
C ASN A 170 14.90 5.22 4.80
N LYS A 171 15.47 6.42 4.65
CA LYS A 171 15.28 7.25 3.46
C LYS A 171 15.76 6.57 2.17
N ASN A 172 16.85 5.80 2.21
CA ASN A 172 17.36 5.10 1.02
C ASN A 172 16.38 4.03 0.52
N VAL A 173 15.80 3.26 1.45
CA VAL A 173 14.75 2.27 1.14
C VAL A 173 13.56 2.97 0.49
N TYR A 174 13.13 4.10 1.05
CA TYR A 174 12.02 4.87 0.48
C TYR A 174 12.31 5.42 -0.91
N ASP A 175 13.47 6.03 -1.11
CA ASP A 175 13.84 6.61 -2.41
C ASP A 175 13.86 5.53 -3.49
N ARG A 176 14.39 4.33 -3.18
CA ARG A 176 14.39 3.17 -4.09
C ARG A 176 12.98 2.61 -4.33
N TYR A 177 12.16 2.52 -3.29
CA TYR A 177 10.75 2.13 -3.41
C TYR A 177 10.00 3.09 -4.35
N MET A 178 10.17 4.40 -4.15
CA MET A 178 9.53 5.43 -4.96
C MET A 178 10.02 5.38 -6.41
N LYS A 179 11.33 5.22 -6.62
CA LYS A 179 11.90 5.07 -7.97
C LYS A 179 11.30 3.84 -8.68
N GLY A 180 11.36 2.67 -8.04
CA GLY A 180 10.86 1.42 -8.61
C GLY A 180 9.36 1.46 -8.93
N THR A 181 8.53 2.06 -8.06
CA THR A 181 7.08 2.17 -8.27
C THR A 181 6.68 3.26 -9.29
N VAL A 182 7.45 4.33 -9.44
CA VAL A 182 7.17 5.39 -10.43
C VAL A 182 7.63 5.00 -11.84
N GLU A 183 8.73 4.26 -11.92
CA GLU A 183 9.33 3.80 -13.17
C GLU A 183 8.84 2.41 -13.60
N SER A 184 8.11 1.70 -12.73
CA SER A 184 7.77 0.27 -12.90
C SER A 184 9.02 -0.59 -13.15
N ASP A 185 10.08 -0.29 -12.42
CA ASP A 185 11.37 -1.00 -12.50
C ASP A 185 11.38 -2.18 -11.52
N LEU A 186 11.05 -3.36 -12.05
CA LEU A 186 10.99 -4.61 -11.29
C LEU A 186 12.35 -5.05 -10.75
N ASP A 187 13.47 -4.68 -11.41
CA ASP A 187 14.80 -5.07 -10.95
C ASP A 187 15.19 -4.27 -9.70
N ILE A 188 14.88 -2.96 -9.68
CA ILE A 188 15.06 -2.10 -8.50
C ILE A 188 14.20 -2.61 -7.34
N LEU A 189 12.91 -2.90 -7.60
CA LEU A 189 11.99 -3.37 -6.58
C LEU A 189 12.39 -4.75 -6.03
N THR A 190 12.77 -5.69 -6.91
CA THR A 190 13.24 -7.02 -6.52
C THR A 190 14.47 -6.92 -5.64
N THR A 191 15.46 -6.14 -6.06
CA THR A 191 16.72 -5.98 -5.32
C THR A 191 16.45 -5.34 -3.96
N LEU A 192 15.62 -4.29 -3.91
CA LEU A 192 15.24 -3.64 -2.66
C LEU A 192 14.55 -4.60 -1.69
N ILE A 193 13.55 -5.35 -2.18
CA ILE A 193 12.80 -6.29 -1.35
C ILE A 193 13.72 -7.40 -0.86
N PHE A 194 14.56 -7.96 -1.73
CA PHE A 194 15.52 -9.00 -1.37
C PHE A 194 16.45 -8.56 -0.23
N GLU A 195 17.02 -7.36 -0.33
CA GLU A 195 17.91 -6.80 0.71
C GLU A 195 17.17 -6.42 2.00
N SER A 196 15.85 -6.22 1.93
CA SER A 196 15.02 -5.82 3.07
C SER A 196 14.35 -6.99 3.80
N LEU A 197 14.44 -8.21 3.25
CA LEU A 197 13.92 -9.43 3.87
C LEU A 197 14.90 -9.94 4.93
N ASN A 198 14.46 -9.95 6.20
CA ASN A 198 15.23 -10.50 7.31
C ASN A 198 14.47 -11.68 7.95
N SER A 199 15.19 -12.71 8.40
CA SER A 199 14.54 -13.86 9.04
C SER A 199 13.91 -13.48 10.38
N LYS A 200 12.80 -14.13 10.76
CA LYS A 200 12.14 -13.89 12.07
C LYS A 200 13.05 -14.18 13.28
N ASP A 201 14.02 -15.09 13.12
CA ASP A 201 14.86 -15.56 14.23
C ASP A 201 16.00 -14.61 14.59
N GLU A 202 16.41 -13.70 13.68
CA GLU A 202 17.54 -12.78 13.90
C GLU A 202 17.29 -11.73 14.99
N ARG A 203 16.04 -11.40 15.33
CA ARG A 203 15.74 -10.43 16.40
C ARG A 203 15.81 -10.99 17.83
N LYS A 204 15.93 -12.30 18.03
CA LYS A 204 16.09 -12.88 19.37
C LYS A 204 17.50 -12.69 19.96
N ASN A 205 18.47 -12.30 19.16
CA ASN A 205 19.88 -12.18 19.57
C ASN A 205 20.38 -10.73 19.73
N GLY A 206 19.48 -9.75 19.68
CA GLY A 206 19.82 -8.33 19.86
C GLY A 206 19.00 -7.70 20.99
N THR A 207 19.43 -7.93 22.23
CA THR A 207 19.06 -7.15 23.42
C THR A 207 20.33 -6.61 24.04
#